data_AF-A0AAU7G7I9-F1
#
_entry.id   AF-A0AAU7G7I9-F1
#
_cell.length_a   1.000
_cell.length_b   1.000
_cell.length_c   1.000
_cell.angle_alpha   90.00
_cell.angle_beta   90.00
_cell.angle_gamma   90.00
#
_symmetry.space_group_name_H-M   'P 1'
#
loop_
_entity.id
_entity.type
_entity.pdbx_description
1 polymer ?
#
loop_
_entity_poly.entity_id
_entity_poly.type
_entity_poly.pdbx_seq_one_letter_code
_entity_poly.pdbx_strand_id
1 'polypeptide(L)'
;MSRTTTARILAAALSAVLIGAAAGCTAVQSRPTTHPAVSTAGWPTAQVYHTGRTSPTLTVPAGARSLHIDFSCTYGLYSVGPSADMDRREGTCGGAQSFDFDIHSIAAGTRLIVDLVVPDGTRLAATMNFSTAPFAPDRATAKQCATLATVQEAYWNADQGHDHGDVSDAQWTERTAAAKADIERLANAAEKHPASAGLLGTVLPSIAGWLTGAGDHPGGVLHAPLGDFTAAETLAGQICTANGTAMVIHSSYGG
;
A
#
# COMPACT_ATOMS: atom_id res chain seq x y z
N MET A 1 -19.63 19.63 -67.59
CA MET A 1 -19.13 21.03 -67.57
C MET A 1 -18.33 21.18 -66.29
N SER A 2 -17.00 21.02 -66.37
CA SER A 2 -16.01 22.12 -66.36
C SER A 2 -15.88 22.75 -64.97
N ARG A 3 -14.71 22.91 -64.32
CA ARG A 3 -13.31 22.57 -64.60
C ARG A 3 -12.48 23.08 -63.37
N THR A 4 -11.39 22.40 -62.98
CA THR A 4 -10.12 22.96 -62.40
C THR A 4 -10.16 23.59 -60.97
N THR A 5 -9.14 23.56 -60.08
CA THR A 5 -7.67 23.42 -60.21
C THR A 5 -7.03 22.91 -58.91
N THR A 6 -5.93 22.20 -59.10
CA THR A 6 -4.89 21.67 -58.20
C THR A 6 -4.09 22.74 -57.44
N ALA A 7 -3.56 22.43 -56.25
CA ALA A 7 -2.28 22.97 -55.79
C ALA A 7 -1.54 21.96 -54.89
N ARG A 8 -0.49 21.35 -55.46
CA ARG A 8 0.60 20.67 -54.75
C ARG A 8 1.59 21.74 -54.28
N ILE A 9 2.14 21.62 -53.08
CA ILE A 9 3.44 22.23 -52.75
C ILE A 9 4.34 21.15 -52.14
N LEU A 10 5.49 20.98 -52.80
CA LEU A 10 6.63 20.13 -52.48
C LEU A 10 7.70 20.97 -51.76
N ALA A 11 8.56 20.26 -51.01
CA ALA A 11 9.92 20.63 -50.59
C ALA A 11 10.02 21.71 -49.48
N ALA A 12 11.00 21.70 -48.57
CA ALA A 12 12.34 21.14 -48.65
C ALA A 12 12.90 20.71 -47.28
N ALA A 13 13.83 19.76 -47.32
CA ALA A 13 14.72 19.38 -46.24
C ALA A 13 15.71 20.49 -45.89
N LEU A 14 16.03 20.63 -44.60
CA LEU A 14 17.33 21.17 -44.18
C LEU A 14 17.87 20.31 -43.03
N SER A 15 18.94 19.58 -43.36
CA SER A 15 19.82 18.92 -42.42
C SER A 15 20.61 19.96 -41.61
N ALA A 16 20.63 19.83 -40.30
CA ALA A 16 21.62 20.47 -39.45
C ALA A 16 22.33 19.38 -38.62
N VAL A 17 23.52 19.03 -39.09
CA VAL A 17 24.52 18.27 -38.34
C VAL A 17 25.12 19.22 -37.31
N LEU A 18 24.98 18.90 -36.02
CA LEU A 18 25.72 19.56 -34.95
C LEU A 18 26.58 18.51 -34.24
N ILE A 19 27.86 18.53 -34.59
CA ILE A 19 28.96 17.89 -33.88
C ILE A 19 29.23 18.75 -32.64
N GLY A 20 28.97 18.21 -31.45
CA GLY A 20 29.14 18.89 -30.17
C GLY A 20 29.98 18.07 -29.20
N ALA A 21 31.28 18.43 -29.14
CA ALA A 21 32.24 18.29 -28.05
C ALA A 21 32.08 17.16 -27.02
N ALA A 22 33.00 16.19 -27.08
CA ALA A 22 33.35 15.33 -25.97
C ALA A 22 33.96 16.16 -24.81
N ALA A 23 33.12 16.58 -23.88
CA ALA A 23 33.56 17.04 -22.56
C ALA A 23 33.75 15.80 -21.68
N GLY A 24 34.99 15.56 -21.26
CA GLY A 24 35.34 14.48 -20.36
C GLY A 24 34.57 14.59 -19.05
N CYS A 25 33.62 13.68 -18.82
CA CYS A 25 33.10 13.40 -17.50
C CYS A 25 34.24 12.76 -16.70
N THR A 26 35.00 13.58 -15.97
CA THR A 26 35.68 13.10 -14.76
C THR A 26 34.59 12.57 -13.85
N ALA A 27 34.40 11.24 -13.86
CA ALA A 27 33.61 10.56 -12.86
C ALA A 27 34.24 10.93 -11.51
N VAL A 28 33.56 11.82 -10.78
CA VAL A 28 33.83 12.04 -9.36
C VAL A 28 33.60 10.68 -8.72
N GLN A 29 34.71 10.00 -8.45
CA GLN A 29 34.72 8.76 -7.73
C GLN A 29 34.25 9.10 -6.32
N SER A 30 32.94 8.98 -6.09
CA SER A 30 32.33 9.12 -4.77
C SER A 30 33.05 8.14 -3.86
N ARG A 31 33.97 8.66 -3.04
CA ARG A 31 34.62 7.91 -1.97
C ARG A 31 33.48 7.31 -1.15
N PRO A 32 33.39 5.98 -1.00
CA PRO A 32 32.36 5.42 -0.14
C PRO A 32 32.60 5.99 1.25
N THR A 33 31.67 6.83 1.71
CA THR A 33 31.62 7.27 3.09
C THR A 33 31.37 6.00 3.89
N THR A 34 32.43 5.41 4.43
CA THR A 34 32.33 4.34 5.42
C THR A 34 31.68 4.94 6.65
N HIS A 35 30.35 4.92 6.68
CA HIS A 35 29.64 5.08 7.94
C HIS A 35 30.13 3.97 8.86
N PRO A 36 30.55 4.28 10.09
CA PRO A 36 30.91 3.24 11.05
C PRO A 36 29.72 2.29 11.17
N ALA A 37 29.94 1.01 10.92
CA ALA A 37 28.92 0.00 11.09
C ALA A 37 28.49 0.00 12.56
N VAL A 38 27.24 0.34 12.83
CA VAL A 38 26.67 0.26 14.17
C VAL A 38 26.54 -1.23 14.51
N SER A 39 27.22 -1.67 15.56
CA SER A 39 27.06 -3.03 16.06
C SER A 39 25.66 -3.22 16.61
N THR A 40 24.95 -4.22 16.10
CA THR A 40 23.64 -4.65 16.61
C THR A 40 23.75 -5.72 17.69
N ALA A 41 24.98 -6.15 18.02
CA ALA A 41 25.22 -7.16 19.05
C ALA A 41 24.72 -6.66 20.41
N GLY A 42 23.83 -7.43 21.05
CA GLY A 42 23.26 -7.10 22.35
C GLY A 42 22.10 -6.11 22.30
N TRP A 43 21.57 -5.78 21.12
CA TRP A 43 20.32 -5.03 21.01
C TRP A 43 19.18 -5.82 21.67
N PRO A 44 18.27 -5.14 22.38
CA PRO A 44 17.15 -5.81 23.03
C PRO A 44 16.23 -6.42 21.99
N THR A 45 15.89 -7.69 22.21
CA THR A 45 14.84 -8.41 21.50
C THR A 45 13.74 -8.72 22.49
N ALA A 46 12.47 -8.53 22.12
CA ALA A 46 11.35 -9.00 22.93
C ALA A 46 10.65 -10.15 22.22
N GLN A 47 10.38 -11.22 22.98
CA GLN A 47 9.45 -12.27 22.58
C GLN A 47 8.28 -12.25 23.56
N VAL A 48 7.08 -12.23 23.02
CA VAL A 48 5.84 -12.17 23.78
C VAL A 48 4.98 -13.34 23.38
N TYR A 49 4.52 -14.09 24.38
CA TYR A 49 3.46 -15.09 24.24
C TYR A 49 2.41 -14.75 25.30
N HIS A 50 1.22 -14.35 24.87
CA HIS A 50 0.21 -13.79 25.78
C HIS A 50 -1.21 -14.14 25.33
N THR A 51 -2.19 -13.92 26.21
CA THR A 51 -3.61 -14.04 25.90
C THR A 51 -4.30 -12.69 26.14
N GLY A 52 -5.03 -12.18 25.15
CA GLY A 52 -5.59 -10.83 25.20
C GLY A 52 -4.54 -9.72 25.06
N ARG A 53 -4.97 -8.47 25.29
CA ARG A 53 -4.12 -7.28 25.16
C ARG A 53 -2.87 -7.32 26.03
N THR A 54 -1.74 -6.83 25.51
CA THR A 54 -0.50 -6.61 26.27
C THR A 54 0.33 -5.46 25.69
N SER A 55 1.24 -4.90 26.49
CA SER A 55 2.08 -3.75 26.09
C SER A 55 3.55 -3.93 26.53
N PRO A 56 4.34 -4.78 25.86
CA PRO A 56 5.78 -4.92 26.13
C PRO A 56 6.51 -3.58 26.00
N THR A 57 7.58 -3.41 26.79
CA THR A 57 8.43 -2.22 26.77
C THR A 57 9.86 -2.60 26.36
N LEU A 58 10.43 -1.84 25.44
CA LEU A 58 11.79 -2.01 24.90
C LEU A 58 12.57 -0.70 25.09
N THR A 59 13.88 -0.78 25.33
CA THR A 59 14.74 0.41 25.31
C THR A 59 15.31 0.58 23.90
N VAL A 60 15.10 1.73 23.27
CA VAL A 60 15.60 2.00 21.91
C VAL A 60 17.14 2.04 21.91
N PRO A 61 17.83 1.15 21.18
CA PRO A 61 19.29 1.16 21.13
C PRO A 61 19.80 2.28 20.23
N ALA A 62 21.04 2.72 20.47
CA ALA A 62 21.68 3.74 19.66
C ALA A 62 21.81 3.28 18.19
N GLY A 63 21.36 4.13 17.26
CA GLY A 63 21.43 3.85 15.82
C GLY A 63 20.30 2.99 15.26
N ALA A 64 19.30 2.61 16.08
CA ALA A 64 18.08 2.00 15.57
C ALA A 64 17.27 3.00 14.73
N ARG A 65 16.75 2.53 13.60
CA ARG A 65 15.96 3.32 12.65
C ARG A 65 14.60 2.70 12.37
N SER A 66 14.47 1.37 12.46
CA SER A 66 13.18 0.70 12.42
C SER A 66 13.02 -0.34 13.53
N LEU A 67 11.77 -0.68 13.81
CA LEU A 67 11.36 -1.80 14.65
C LEU A 67 10.59 -2.79 13.78
N HIS A 68 11.09 -4.02 13.69
CA HIS A 68 10.42 -5.14 13.06
C HIS A 68 9.63 -5.92 14.11
N ILE A 69 8.38 -6.28 13.80
CA ILE A 69 7.50 -7.08 14.63
C ILE A 69 6.94 -8.23 13.81
N ASP A 70 7.38 -9.45 14.10
CA ASP A 70 6.69 -10.66 13.66
C ASP A 70 5.56 -10.95 14.65
N PHE A 71 4.32 -10.91 14.20
CA PHE A 71 3.12 -11.03 15.01
C PHE A 71 2.23 -12.15 14.49
N SER A 72 1.57 -12.86 15.39
CA SER A 72 0.52 -13.83 15.06
C SER A 72 -0.53 -13.87 16.15
N CYS A 73 -1.77 -14.13 15.75
CA CYS A 73 -2.88 -14.32 16.68
C CYS A 73 -3.89 -15.31 16.11
N THR A 74 -4.70 -15.90 16.98
CA THR A 74 -5.57 -17.03 16.62
C THR A 74 -6.90 -16.63 15.99
N TYR A 75 -7.56 -15.57 16.45
CA TYR A 75 -8.88 -15.15 15.97
C TYR A 75 -9.20 -13.69 16.31
N GLY A 76 -10.15 -13.09 15.58
CA GLY A 76 -10.65 -11.74 15.83
C GLY A 76 -9.80 -10.64 15.20
N LEU A 77 -10.01 -9.40 15.66
CA LEU A 77 -9.31 -8.22 15.15
C LEU A 77 -8.07 -7.91 15.98
N TYR A 78 -6.98 -7.49 15.34
CA TYR A 78 -5.78 -7.04 16.05
C TYR A 78 -5.47 -5.57 15.76
N SER A 79 -4.72 -4.95 16.67
CA SER A 79 -4.06 -3.66 16.48
C SER A 79 -2.67 -3.70 17.12
N VAL A 80 -1.63 -3.55 16.31
CA VAL A 80 -0.21 -3.67 16.69
C VAL A 80 0.51 -2.36 16.37
N GLY A 81 1.30 -1.84 17.30
CA GLY A 81 2.22 -0.76 17.01
C GLY A 81 2.85 -0.11 18.23
N PRO A 82 3.86 0.74 18.04
CA PRO A 82 4.39 1.59 19.10
C PRO A 82 3.27 2.45 19.72
N SER A 83 3.33 2.68 21.03
CA SER A 83 2.35 3.50 21.74
C SER A 83 2.50 4.97 21.38
N ALA A 84 1.36 5.65 21.17
CA ALA A 84 1.19 7.10 20.95
C ALA A 84 1.93 7.68 19.71
N ASP A 85 1.16 8.41 18.89
CA ASP A 85 1.61 9.25 17.76
C ASP A 85 2.34 8.56 16.60
N MET A 86 2.30 7.23 16.55
CA MET A 86 2.83 6.43 15.44
C MET A 86 1.72 5.59 14.79
N ASP A 87 1.89 5.32 13.49
CA ASP A 87 0.95 4.48 12.76
C ASP A 87 0.81 3.11 13.43
N ARG A 88 -0.44 2.69 13.60
CA ARG A 88 -0.79 1.34 14.05
C ARG A 88 -1.07 0.45 12.85
N ARG A 89 -0.91 -0.86 13.05
CA ARG A 89 -1.22 -1.89 12.06
C ARG A 89 -2.41 -2.69 12.55
N GLU A 90 -3.47 -2.71 11.76
CA GLU A 90 -4.73 -3.33 12.13
C GLU A 90 -5.15 -4.36 11.08
N GLY A 91 -5.94 -5.34 11.50
CA GLY A 91 -6.40 -6.40 10.62
C GLY A 91 -7.10 -7.52 11.36
N THR A 92 -7.24 -8.67 10.69
CA THR A 92 -7.85 -9.89 11.24
C THR A 92 -6.78 -10.94 11.51
N CYS A 93 -6.91 -11.63 12.63
CA CYS A 93 -6.11 -12.79 12.95
C CYS A 93 -6.40 -13.93 11.97
N GLY A 94 -5.34 -14.54 11.44
CA GLY A 94 -5.46 -15.66 10.51
C GLY A 94 -4.13 -16.27 10.05
N GLY A 95 -3.01 -15.84 10.64
CA GLY A 95 -1.68 -16.26 10.23
C GLY A 95 -0.58 -15.44 10.91
N ALA A 96 0.66 -15.71 10.52
CA ALA A 96 1.80 -14.89 10.88
C ALA A 96 1.87 -13.67 9.94
N GLN A 97 2.22 -12.53 10.51
CA GLN A 97 2.34 -11.25 9.83
C GLN A 97 3.62 -10.58 10.32
N SER A 98 4.21 -9.77 9.46
CA SER A 98 5.42 -9.03 9.81
C SER A 98 5.20 -7.56 9.53
N PHE A 99 5.60 -6.72 10.47
CA PHE A 99 5.40 -5.28 10.40
C PHE A 99 6.70 -4.56 10.67
N ASP A 100 6.96 -3.51 9.89
CA ASP A 100 8.06 -2.59 10.16
C ASP A 100 7.49 -1.22 10.53
N PHE A 101 8.06 -0.64 11.58
CA PHE A 101 7.73 0.68 12.09
C PHE A 101 8.97 1.58 12.01
N ASP A 102 8.77 2.79 11.50
CA ASP A 102 9.84 3.79 11.46
C ASP A 102 10.01 4.44 12.83
N ILE A 103 11.16 4.25 13.47
CA ILE A 103 11.45 4.79 14.80
C ILE A 103 12.62 5.79 14.78
N HIS A 104 13.06 6.25 13.60
CA HIS A 104 14.28 7.06 13.48
C HIS A 104 14.21 8.39 14.26
N SER A 105 13.01 8.88 14.54
CA SER A 105 12.75 10.10 15.32
C SER A 105 12.83 9.88 16.83
N ILE A 106 12.83 8.63 17.30
CA ILE A 106 12.84 8.27 18.72
C ILE A 106 14.28 8.26 19.24
N ALA A 107 14.56 9.06 20.27
CA ALA A 107 15.89 9.13 20.87
C ALA A 107 16.32 7.78 21.49
N ALA A 108 17.60 7.44 21.33
CA ALA A 108 18.20 6.28 21.98
C ALA A 108 18.07 6.37 23.51
N GLY A 109 17.86 5.23 24.17
CA GLY A 109 17.61 5.15 25.61
C GLY A 109 16.15 5.39 26.02
N THR A 110 15.29 5.86 25.10
CA THR A 110 13.85 5.99 25.33
C THR A 110 13.21 4.63 25.55
N ARG A 111 12.27 4.53 26.49
CA ARG A 111 11.41 3.36 26.67
C ARG A 111 10.27 3.40 25.66
N LEU A 112 10.36 2.56 24.64
CA LEU A 112 9.33 2.35 23.63
C LEU A 112 8.34 1.31 24.14
N ILE A 113 7.09 1.71 24.35
CA ILE A 113 6.00 0.77 24.64
C ILE A 113 5.41 0.34 23.29
N VAL A 114 5.16 -0.95 23.13
CA VAL A 114 4.53 -1.51 21.93
C VAL A 114 3.20 -2.12 22.36
N ASP A 115 2.09 -1.60 21.84
CA ASP A 115 0.77 -2.13 22.12
C ASP A 115 0.44 -3.29 21.17
N LEU A 116 0.10 -4.44 21.75
CA LEU A 116 -0.44 -5.60 21.06
C LEU A 116 -1.87 -5.81 21.55
N VAL A 117 -2.84 -5.43 20.73
CA VAL A 117 -4.27 -5.52 21.06
C VAL A 117 -4.88 -6.65 20.24
N VAL A 118 -5.52 -7.60 20.92
CA VAL A 118 -6.36 -8.67 20.37
C VAL A 118 -7.55 -8.86 21.30
N PRO A 119 -8.64 -9.55 20.89
CA PRO A 119 -9.77 -9.79 21.79
C PRO A 119 -9.37 -10.63 23.00
N ASP A 120 -10.07 -10.44 24.11
CA ASP A 120 -9.87 -11.26 25.31
C ASP A 120 -10.01 -12.76 24.99
N GLY A 121 -9.15 -13.57 25.60
CA GLY A 121 -9.07 -15.01 25.34
C GLY A 121 -8.30 -15.40 24.06
N THR A 122 -7.96 -14.44 23.20
CA THR A 122 -7.18 -14.72 21.97
C THR A 122 -5.71 -14.87 22.31
N ARG A 123 -5.09 -15.97 21.85
CA ARG A 123 -3.64 -16.15 22.00
C ARG A 123 -2.91 -15.34 20.95
N LEU A 124 -1.85 -14.66 21.36
CA LEU A 124 -0.94 -13.95 20.48
C LEU A 124 0.51 -14.38 20.73
N ALA A 125 1.32 -14.29 19.68
CA ALA A 125 2.77 -14.35 19.77
C ALA A 125 3.38 -13.19 18.99
N ALA A 126 4.41 -12.55 19.54
CA ALA A 126 5.14 -11.48 18.87
C ALA A 126 6.65 -11.59 19.12
N THR A 127 7.45 -11.36 18.09
CA THR A 127 8.91 -11.18 18.18
C THR A 127 9.28 -9.81 17.65
N MET A 128 10.07 -9.05 18.42
CA MET A 128 10.40 -7.66 18.13
C MET A 128 11.91 -7.47 18.02
N ASN A 129 12.36 -6.89 16.91
CA ASN A 129 13.77 -6.68 16.61
C ASN A 129 14.01 -5.27 16.06
N PHE A 130 14.99 -4.57 16.61
CA PHE A 130 15.43 -3.28 16.04
C PHE A 130 16.33 -3.49 14.83
N SER A 131 16.29 -2.56 13.88
CA SER A 131 17.18 -2.53 12.71
C SER A 131 17.85 -1.17 12.53
N THR A 132 19.06 -1.17 11.99
CA THR A 132 19.77 0.02 11.52
C THR A 132 19.29 0.49 10.15
N ALA A 133 18.52 -0.34 9.43
CA ALA A 133 17.89 0.05 8.19
C ALA A 133 16.68 0.95 8.48
N PRO A 134 16.49 2.05 7.74
CA PRO A 134 15.22 2.78 7.79
C PRO A 134 14.09 1.90 7.27
N PHE A 135 12.90 2.06 7.83
CA PHE A 135 11.71 1.54 7.19
C PHE A 135 11.52 2.22 5.83
N ALA A 136 11.26 1.43 4.80
CA ALA A 136 10.97 1.91 3.46
C ALA A 136 9.82 1.08 2.90
N PRO A 137 8.62 1.65 2.73
CA PRO A 137 7.53 1.00 2.02
C PRO A 137 7.97 0.45 0.67
N ASP A 138 7.50 -0.74 0.29
CA ASP A 138 7.65 -1.23 -1.07
C ASP A 138 6.95 -0.26 -2.02
N ARG A 139 7.70 0.29 -2.98
CA ARG A 139 7.20 1.35 -3.85
C ARG A 139 6.10 0.86 -4.80
N ALA A 140 6.19 -0.40 -5.25
CA ALA A 140 5.18 -0.99 -6.11
C ALA A 140 3.86 -1.14 -5.32
N THR A 141 3.93 -1.75 -4.14
CA THR A 141 2.79 -1.93 -3.22
C THR A 141 2.20 -0.58 -2.80
N ALA A 142 3.04 0.42 -2.47
CA ALA A 142 2.58 1.76 -2.12
C ALA A 142 1.73 2.40 -3.23
N LYS A 143 2.19 2.31 -4.49
CA LYS A 143 1.46 2.83 -5.65
C LYS A 143 0.16 2.08 -5.89
N GLN A 144 0.19 0.75 -5.72
CA GLN A 144 -1.00 -0.09 -5.87
C GLN A 144 -2.03 0.21 -4.78
N CYS A 145 -1.62 0.38 -3.52
CA CYS A 145 -2.48 0.76 -2.41
C CYS A 145 -3.14 2.13 -2.64
N ALA A 146 -2.38 3.13 -3.09
CA ALA A 146 -2.93 4.45 -3.41
C ALA A 146 -3.98 4.36 -4.54
N THR A 147 -3.69 3.60 -5.59
CA THR A 147 -4.63 3.42 -6.71
C THR A 147 -5.87 2.65 -6.27
N LEU A 148 -5.72 1.58 -5.47
CA LEU A 148 -6.83 0.79 -4.95
C LEU A 148 -7.72 1.61 -4.00
N ALA A 149 -7.12 2.47 -3.16
CA ALA A 149 -7.89 3.40 -2.32
C ALA A 149 -8.76 4.33 -3.16
N THR A 150 -8.23 4.90 -4.25
CA THR A 150 -9.02 5.73 -5.19
C THR A 150 -10.13 4.93 -5.88
N VAL A 151 -9.88 3.68 -6.26
CA VAL A 151 -10.90 2.80 -6.85
C VAL A 151 -12.02 2.53 -5.85
N GLN A 152 -11.68 2.10 -4.63
CA GLN A 152 -12.66 1.81 -3.59
C GLN A 152 -13.45 3.06 -3.19
N GLU A 153 -12.80 4.22 -3.09
CA GLU A 153 -13.47 5.49 -2.82
C GLU A 153 -14.51 5.85 -3.89
N ALA A 154 -14.18 5.66 -5.17
CA ALA A 154 -15.11 5.92 -6.26
C ALA A 154 -16.35 5.02 -6.18
N TYR A 155 -16.15 3.71 -5.99
CA TYR A 155 -17.27 2.75 -5.86
C TYR A 155 -18.09 3.02 -4.59
N TRP A 156 -17.44 3.20 -3.44
CA TRP A 156 -18.11 3.46 -2.16
C TRP A 156 -19.00 4.71 -2.24
N ASN A 157 -18.47 5.82 -2.76
CA ASN A 157 -19.23 7.07 -2.87
C ASN A 157 -20.33 6.99 -3.94
N ALA A 158 -20.11 6.27 -5.04
CA ALA A 158 -21.14 6.07 -6.06
C ALA A 158 -22.29 5.20 -5.52
N ASP A 159 -21.98 4.10 -4.83
CA ASP A 159 -22.97 3.22 -4.22
C ASP A 159 -23.77 3.95 -3.13
N GLN A 160 -23.09 4.64 -2.20
CA GLN A 160 -23.76 5.39 -1.14
C GLN A 160 -24.65 6.49 -1.71
N GLY A 161 -24.13 7.28 -2.65
CA GLY A 161 -24.91 8.33 -3.30
C GLY A 161 -26.13 7.79 -4.03
N HIS A 162 -26.04 6.58 -4.58
CA HIS A 162 -27.18 5.92 -5.21
C HIS A 162 -28.21 5.45 -4.17
N ASP A 163 -27.77 4.84 -3.07
CA ASP A 163 -28.67 4.42 -1.97
C ASP A 163 -29.41 5.62 -1.34
N HIS A 164 -28.74 6.77 -1.27
CA HIS A 164 -29.33 8.05 -0.83
C HIS A 164 -30.21 8.74 -1.89
N GLY A 165 -30.24 8.26 -3.14
CA GLY A 165 -31.02 8.85 -4.23
C GLY A 165 -30.40 10.11 -4.87
N ASP A 166 -29.16 10.46 -4.51
CA ASP A 166 -28.42 11.62 -5.04
C ASP A 166 -27.64 11.30 -6.34
N VAL A 167 -27.44 10.02 -6.62
CA VAL A 167 -26.73 9.51 -7.80
C VAL A 167 -27.64 8.55 -8.55
N SER A 168 -27.95 8.85 -9.81
CA SER A 168 -28.66 7.94 -10.72
C SER A 168 -27.75 6.83 -11.27
N ASP A 169 -28.32 5.76 -11.84
CA ASP A 169 -27.57 4.69 -12.53
C ASP A 169 -26.55 5.22 -13.56
N ALA A 170 -26.94 6.24 -14.33
CA ALA A 170 -26.07 6.85 -15.34
C ALA A 170 -24.88 7.59 -14.69
N GLN A 171 -25.14 8.33 -13.60
CA GLN A 171 -24.09 9.00 -12.85
C GLN A 171 -23.21 8.00 -12.08
N TRP A 172 -23.77 6.90 -11.59
CA TRP A 172 -23.01 5.82 -10.99
C TRP A 172 -22.00 5.26 -11.99
N THR A 173 -22.49 4.91 -13.20
CA THR A 173 -21.65 4.40 -14.30
C THR A 173 -20.54 5.39 -14.67
N GLU A 174 -20.88 6.67 -14.79
CA GLU A 174 -19.90 7.73 -15.09
C GLU A 174 -18.83 7.85 -14.00
N ARG A 175 -19.23 7.79 -12.72
CA ARG A 175 -18.34 7.92 -11.57
C ARG A 175 -17.41 6.71 -11.40
N THR A 176 -17.88 5.50 -11.71
CA THR A 176 -17.09 4.26 -11.55
C THR A 176 -16.25 3.90 -12.78
N ALA A 177 -16.52 4.48 -13.96
CA ALA A 177 -15.83 4.14 -15.21
C ALA A 177 -14.28 4.24 -15.13
N ALA A 178 -13.76 5.32 -14.54
CA ALA A 178 -12.32 5.50 -14.38
C ALA A 178 -11.73 4.49 -13.38
N ALA A 179 -12.42 4.26 -12.25
CA ALA A 179 -12.02 3.29 -11.25
C ALA A 179 -11.98 1.86 -11.82
N LYS A 180 -12.98 1.51 -12.65
CA LYS A 180 -13.03 0.24 -13.37
C LYS A 180 -11.82 0.05 -14.29
N ALA A 181 -11.51 1.05 -15.12
CA ALA A 181 -10.35 0.99 -16.01
C ALA A 181 -9.02 0.92 -15.22
N ASP A 182 -8.96 1.55 -14.05
CA ASP A 182 -7.78 1.55 -13.19
C ASP A 182 -7.54 0.19 -12.52
N ILE A 183 -8.57 -0.45 -11.99
CA ILE A 183 -8.44 -1.78 -11.37
C ILE A 183 -8.16 -2.87 -12.40
N GLU A 184 -8.77 -2.81 -13.59
CA GLU A 184 -8.45 -3.71 -14.71
C GLU A 184 -6.99 -3.58 -15.13
N ARG A 185 -6.49 -2.35 -15.24
CA ARG A 185 -5.09 -2.11 -15.62
C ARG A 185 -4.12 -2.61 -14.56
N LEU A 186 -4.43 -2.41 -13.27
CA LEU A 186 -3.64 -2.94 -12.16
C LEU A 186 -3.58 -4.47 -12.17
N ALA A 187 -4.73 -5.14 -12.30
CA ALA A 187 -4.80 -6.60 -12.35
C ALA A 187 -4.04 -7.16 -13.56
N ASN A 188 -4.25 -6.59 -14.75
CA ASN A 188 -3.53 -6.98 -15.97
C ASN A 188 -2.01 -6.79 -15.84
N ALA A 189 -1.56 -5.71 -15.20
CA ALA A 189 -0.14 -5.49 -14.96
C ALA A 189 0.43 -6.51 -13.97
N ALA A 190 -0.32 -6.85 -12.92
CA ALA A 190 0.06 -7.86 -11.95
C ALA A 190 0.20 -9.26 -12.58
N GLU A 191 -0.75 -9.64 -13.43
CA GLU A 191 -0.72 -10.92 -14.14
C GLU A 191 0.42 -11.01 -15.16
N LYS A 192 0.67 -9.94 -15.94
CA LYS A 192 1.72 -9.91 -16.96
C LYS A 192 3.13 -9.84 -16.36
N HIS A 193 3.26 -9.22 -15.19
CA HIS A 193 4.55 -8.96 -14.56
C HIS A 193 4.53 -9.31 -13.06
N PRO A 194 4.33 -10.60 -12.70
CA PRO A 194 4.17 -11.03 -11.30
C PRO A 194 5.38 -10.71 -10.43
N ALA A 195 6.59 -10.75 -11.00
CA ALA A 195 7.82 -10.39 -10.30
C ALA A 195 7.91 -8.92 -9.88
N SER A 196 7.09 -8.04 -10.46
CA SER A 196 7.02 -6.61 -10.13
C SER A 196 5.64 -6.17 -9.64
N ALA A 197 4.74 -7.13 -9.39
CA ALA A 197 3.35 -6.88 -9.03
C ALA A 197 3.15 -6.47 -7.56
N GLY A 198 4.24 -6.17 -6.83
CA GLY A 198 4.19 -5.88 -5.40
C GLY A 198 3.54 -7.00 -4.60
N LEU A 199 3.20 -6.69 -3.35
CA LEU A 199 2.52 -7.65 -2.46
C LEU A 199 1.03 -7.81 -2.79
N LEU A 200 0.42 -6.83 -3.46
CA LEU A 200 -1.00 -6.88 -3.87
C LEU A 200 -1.25 -7.74 -5.12
N GLY A 201 -0.20 -8.17 -5.83
CA GLY A 201 -0.33 -8.86 -7.12
C GLY A 201 -1.25 -10.09 -7.09
N THR A 202 -1.32 -10.80 -5.96
CA THR A 202 -2.15 -12.01 -5.80
C THR A 202 -3.63 -11.73 -5.55
N VAL A 203 -3.99 -10.52 -5.08
CA VAL A 203 -5.37 -10.17 -4.74
C VAL A 203 -6.04 -9.28 -5.78
N LEU A 204 -5.25 -8.52 -6.55
CA LEU A 204 -5.77 -7.60 -7.57
C LEU A 204 -6.70 -8.27 -8.61
N PRO A 205 -6.43 -9.49 -9.12
CA PRO A 205 -7.34 -10.15 -10.05
C PRO A 205 -8.72 -10.44 -9.48
N SER A 206 -8.81 -10.88 -8.21
CA SER A 206 -10.10 -11.15 -7.55
C SER A 206 -10.91 -9.87 -7.34
N ILE A 207 -10.24 -8.78 -6.94
CA ILE A 207 -10.88 -7.47 -6.78
C ILE A 207 -11.38 -6.95 -8.13
N ALA A 208 -10.53 -6.98 -9.16
CA ALA A 208 -10.90 -6.56 -10.51
C ALA A 208 -12.07 -7.37 -11.06
N GLY A 209 -12.01 -8.71 -10.98
CA GLY A 209 -13.03 -9.60 -11.52
C GLY A 209 -14.42 -9.39 -10.91
N TRP A 210 -14.50 -9.00 -9.62
CA TRP A 210 -15.77 -8.62 -9.00
C TRP A 210 -16.26 -7.26 -9.51
N LEU A 211 -15.44 -6.21 -9.38
CA LEU A 211 -15.80 -4.83 -9.73
C LEU A 211 -16.14 -4.64 -11.20
N THR A 212 -15.62 -5.50 -12.08
CA THR A 212 -15.89 -5.46 -13.52
C THR A 212 -16.92 -6.48 -13.97
N GLY A 213 -17.42 -7.29 -13.05
CA GLY A 213 -18.29 -8.44 -13.30
C GLY A 213 -19.54 -8.38 -12.44
N ALA A 214 -19.65 -9.31 -11.49
CA ALA A 214 -20.87 -9.47 -10.68
C ALA A 214 -21.19 -8.25 -9.79
N GLY A 215 -20.19 -7.45 -9.42
CA GLY A 215 -20.36 -6.23 -8.62
C GLY A 215 -20.48 -4.94 -9.44
N ASP A 216 -20.52 -5.01 -10.78
CA ASP A 216 -20.60 -3.83 -11.66
C ASP A 216 -22.03 -3.30 -11.79
N HIS A 217 -22.59 -2.86 -10.66
CA HIS A 217 -23.90 -2.23 -10.58
C HIS A 217 -24.01 -1.39 -9.29
N PRO A 218 -24.97 -0.45 -9.20
CA PRO A 218 -25.22 0.28 -7.97
C PRO A 218 -25.47 -0.66 -6.78
N GLY A 219 -24.75 -0.41 -5.67
CA GLY A 219 -24.80 -1.19 -4.44
C GLY A 219 -23.97 -2.49 -4.46
N GLY A 220 -23.24 -2.77 -5.55
CA GLY A 220 -22.46 -4.00 -5.70
C GLY A 220 -21.30 -4.14 -4.71
N VAL A 221 -20.75 -3.01 -4.22
CA VAL A 221 -19.71 -3.02 -3.17
C VAL A 221 -20.34 -2.99 -1.79
N LEU A 222 -21.34 -2.13 -1.55
CA LEU A 222 -22.01 -2.03 -0.24
C LEU A 222 -22.70 -3.33 0.20
N HIS A 223 -23.20 -4.11 -0.75
CA HIS A 223 -23.93 -5.35 -0.50
C HIS A 223 -23.18 -6.59 -1.01
N ALA A 224 -21.86 -6.47 -1.19
CA ALA A 224 -21.04 -7.60 -1.61
C ALA A 224 -21.23 -8.79 -0.65
N PRO A 225 -21.57 -9.99 -1.15
CA PRO A 225 -21.69 -11.16 -0.30
C PRO A 225 -20.32 -11.55 0.25
N LEU A 226 -20.32 -12.21 1.42
CA LEU A 226 -19.11 -12.84 1.93
C LEU A 226 -18.60 -13.86 0.90
N GLY A 227 -17.35 -13.70 0.50
CA GLY A 227 -16.73 -14.50 -0.57
C GLY A 227 -15.38 -13.93 -1.01
N ASP A 228 -14.90 -14.40 -2.16
CA ASP A 228 -13.55 -14.14 -2.66
C ASP A 228 -13.23 -12.64 -2.79
N PHE A 229 -14.19 -11.81 -3.20
CA PHE A 229 -14.03 -10.36 -3.26
C PHE A 229 -13.77 -9.76 -1.88
N THR A 230 -14.67 -9.99 -0.91
CA THR A 230 -14.55 -9.44 0.45
C THR A 230 -13.29 -9.93 1.17
N ALA A 231 -12.86 -11.16 0.90
CA ALA A 231 -11.60 -11.71 1.40
C ALA A 231 -10.39 -11.02 0.76
N ALA A 232 -10.42 -10.81 -0.56
CA ALA A 232 -9.37 -10.11 -1.30
C ALA A 232 -9.25 -8.64 -0.89
N GLU A 233 -10.36 -7.93 -0.70
CA GLU A 233 -10.35 -6.55 -0.18
C GLU A 233 -9.79 -6.47 1.23
N THR A 234 -10.21 -7.38 2.12
CA THR A 234 -9.69 -7.45 3.49
C THR A 234 -8.18 -7.66 3.49
N LEU A 235 -7.69 -8.62 2.67
CA LEU A 235 -6.27 -8.90 2.55
C LEU A 235 -5.52 -7.73 1.91
N ALA A 236 -6.09 -7.05 0.93
CA ALA A 236 -5.50 -5.85 0.34
C ALA A 236 -5.31 -4.73 1.37
N GLY A 237 -6.32 -4.47 2.22
CA GLY A 237 -6.22 -3.52 3.32
C GLY A 237 -5.11 -3.88 4.32
N GLN A 238 -4.96 -5.16 4.65
CA GLN A 238 -3.89 -5.65 5.52
C GLN A 238 -2.51 -5.47 4.90
N ILE A 239 -2.34 -5.82 3.62
CA ILE A 239 -1.09 -5.64 2.88
C ILE A 239 -0.69 -4.17 2.85
N CYS A 240 -1.64 -3.29 2.52
CA CYS A 240 -1.42 -1.85 2.47
C CYS A 240 -1.04 -1.27 3.83
N THR A 241 -1.71 -1.72 4.88
CA THR A 241 -1.39 -1.35 6.26
C THR A 241 0.01 -1.82 6.65
N ALA A 242 0.36 -3.09 6.39
CA ALA A 242 1.68 -3.64 6.68
C ALA A 242 2.80 -2.91 5.93
N ASN A 243 2.53 -2.46 4.70
CA ASN A 243 3.44 -1.66 3.89
C ASN A 243 3.58 -0.20 4.36
N GLY A 244 2.86 0.23 5.41
CA GLY A 244 2.85 1.63 5.86
C GLY A 244 2.16 2.58 4.89
N THR A 245 1.27 2.05 4.05
CA THR A 245 0.49 2.81 3.07
C THR A 245 -0.98 2.42 3.17
N ALA A 246 -1.55 2.56 4.37
CA ALA A 246 -2.93 2.22 4.66
C ALA A 246 -3.88 2.89 3.66
N MET A 247 -4.92 2.17 3.23
CA MET A 247 -5.92 2.71 2.32
C MET A 247 -6.83 3.66 3.10
N VAL A 248 -6.87 4.92 2.68
CA VAL A 248 -7.78 5.93 3.24
C VAL A 248 -8.88 6.16 2.22
N ILE A 249 -10.12 5.86 2.62
CA ILE A 249 -11.31 6.04 1.79
C ILE A 249 -12.04 7.28 2.31
N HIS A 250 -12.17 8.32 1.49
CA HIS A 250 -12.92 9.51 1.86
C HIS A 250 -14.40 9.33 1.51
N SER A 251 -15.24 9.08 2.53
CA SER A 251 -16.70 9.02 2.33
C SER A 251 -17.28 10.43 2.18
N SER A 252 -17.97 10.68 1.06
CA SER A 252 -18.73 11.91 0.81
C SER A 252 -20.12 11.88 1.47
N TYR A 253 -20.62 10.69 1.84
CA TYR A 253 -21.97 10.48 2.35
C TYR A 253 -22.00 10.16 3.86
N GLY A 254 -20.87 10.33 4.55
CA GLY A 254 -20.72 9.91 5.95
C GLY A 254 -20.56 8.40 6.08
N GLY A 255 -20.15 7.94 7.26
CA GLY A 255 -20.01 6.54 7.65
C GLY A 255 -20.41 6.38 9.11
#